data_AF-A0A9E4YV92-F1
#
_entry.id   AF-A0A9E4YV92-F1
#
_cell.length_a   1.000
_cell.length_b   1.000
_cell.length_c   1.000
_cell.angle_alpha   90.00
_cell.angle_beta   90.00
_cell.angle_gamma   90.00
#
_symmetry.space_group_name_H-M   'P 1'
#
loop_
_entity.id
_entity.type
_entity.pdbx_description
1 polymer ?
#
loop_
_entity_poly.entity_id
_entity_poly.type
_entity_poly.pdbx_seq_one_letter_code
_entity_poly.pdbx_strand_id
1 'polypeptide(L)' 'MIGQSIKRKEDPRLLVGAAEYTGDVELRGMAYMAVLRSPHAHARIRGIDPSKAMRLREVLAVLTGAEIQQHCQ' A
#
# COMPACT_ATOMS: atom_id res chain seq x y z
N MET A 1 20.70 -25.66 -21.99
CA MET A 1 22.11 -25.57 -21.54
C MET A 1 22.12 -25.68 -20.03
N ILE A 2 22.49 -26.83 -19.48
CA ILE A 2 22.57 -27.05 -18.03
C ILE A 2 24.05 -27.01 -17.66
N GLY A 3 24.41 -26.22 -16.64
CA GLY A 3 25.79 -26.09 -16.14
C GLY A 3 26.63 -24.94 -16.71
N GLN A 4 26.09 -24.09 -17.59
CA GLN A 4 26.82 -22.91 -18.09
C GLN A 4 26.37 -21.61 -17.41
N SER A 5 27.32 -20.68 -17.23
CA SER A 5 27.05 -19.32 -16.75
C SER A 5 26.53 -18.44 -17.89
N ILE A 6 25.21 -18.32 -17.98
CA ILE A 6 24.52 -17.52 -19.01
C ILE A 6 24.13 -16.18 -18.40
N LYS A 7 24.30 -15.10 -19.18
CA LYS A 7 23.85 -13.77 -18.77
C LYS A 7 22.34 -13.75 -18.56
N ARG A 8 21.91 -13.06 -17.50
CA ARG A 8 20.51 -12.93 -17.13
C ARG A 8 19.77 -12.05 -18.14
N LYS A 9 18.52 -12.38 -18.42
CA LYS A 9 17.69 -11.66 -19.41
C LYS A 9 17.20 -10.32 -18.87
N GLU A 10 17.08 -10.22 -17.56
CA GLU A 10 16.57 -9.08 -16.83
C GLU A 10 17.62 -7.98 -16.63
N ASP A 11 18.91 -8.31 -16.63
CA ASP A 11 20.02 -7.37 -16.36
C ASP A 11 19.94 -6.08 -17.19
N PRO A 12 19.68 -6.11 -18.52
CA PRO A 12 19.67 -4.90 -19.31
C PRO A 12 18.66 -3.84 -18.82
N ARG A 13 17.46 -4.24 -18.37
CA ARG A 13 16.46 -3.29 -17.85
C ARG A 13 16.70 -2.92 -16.39
N LEU A 14 17.21 -3.84 -15.58
CA LEU A 14 17.48 -3.61 -14.16
C LEU A 14 18.68 -2.66 -13.94
N LEU A 15 19.72 -2.78 -14.77
CA LEU A 15 20.96 -2.02 -14.61
C LEU A 15 20.88 -0.55 -15.04
N VAL A 16 19.87 -0.20 -15.84
CA VAL A 16 19.72 1.15 -16.41
C VAL A 16 18.50 1.90 -15.88
N GLY A 17 17.80 1.34 -14.88
CA GLY A 17 16.58 1.94 -14.33
C GLY A 17 15.37 1.90 -15.28
N ALA A 18 15.39 1.04 -16.30
CA ALA A 18 14.27 0.86 -17.23
C ALA A 18 13.29 -0.24 -16.78
N ALA A 19 13.56 -0.91 -15.66
CA ALA A 19 12.62 -1.82 -15.04
C ALA A 19 11.64 -1.05 -14.17
N GLU A 20 10.37 -1.42 -14.25
CA GLU A 20 9.29 -0.85 -13.44
C GLU A 20 8.97 -1.79 -12.27
N TYR A 21 8.91 -1.23 -11.07
CA TYR A 21 8.44 -1.87 -9.85
C TYR A 21 7.09 -1.29 -9.43
N THR A 22 6.44 -1.91 -8.44
CA THR A 22 5.12 -1.43 -7.96
C THR A 22 5.14 0.01 -7.45
N GLY A 23 6.29 0.52 -7.01
CA GLY A 23 6.45 1.91 -6.58
C GLY A 23 6.65 2.92 -7.70
N ASP A 24 6.95 2.46 -8.92
CA ASP A 24 7.22 3.32 -10.08
C ASP A 24 5.95 3.59 -10.90
N VAL A 25 4.87 2.86 -10.60
CA VAL A 25 3.59 2.97 -11.30
C VAL A 25 2.89 4.26 -10.90
N GLU A 26 2.56 5.10 -11.90
CA GLU A 26 1.71 6.27 -11.72
C GLU A 26 0.45 6.17 -12.60
N LEU A 27 -0.73 6.24 -11.97
CA LEU A 27 -2.01 6.21 -12.67
C LEU A 27 -2.75 7.53 -12.48
N ARG A 28 -3.49 7.96 -13.52
CA ARG A 28 -4.35 9.13 -13.43
C ARG A 28 -5.43 8.90 -12.36
N GLY A 29 -5.44 9.75 -11.33
CA GLY A 29 -6.39 9.63 -10.21
C GLY A 29 -5.98 8.61 -9.15
N MET A 30 -4.72 8.15 -9.13
CA MET A 30 -4.19 7.30 -8.07
C MET A 30 -4.33 7.98 -6.71
N ALA A 31 -4.94 7.27 -5.76
CA ALA A 31 -5.00 7.68 -4.37
C ALA A 31 -3.85 7.08 -3.58
N TYR A 32 -3.42 7.76 -2.53
CA TYR A 32 -2.45 7.27 -1.56
C TYR A 32 -3.15 6.86 -0.27
N MET A 33 -2.63 5.83 0.39
CA MET A 33 -3.13 5.38 1.68
C MET A 33 -2.03 5.41 2.75
N ALA A 34 -2.45 5.65 3.98
CA ALA A 34 -1.62 5.47 5.17
C ALA A 34 -2.35 4.55 6.17
N VAL A 35 -1.60 3.70 6.86
CA VAL A 35 -2.13 2.78 7.86
C VAL A 35 -1.75 3.26 9.25
N LEU A 36 -2.74 3.64 10.06
CA LEU A 36 -2.54 3.85 11.49
C LEU A 36 -2.44 2.50 12.19
N ARG A 37 -1.32 2.25 12.86
CA ARG A 37 -1.05 1.00 13.57
C ARG A 37 -1.19 1.17 15.08
N SER A 38 -1.46 0.06 15.77
CA SER A 38 -1.51 0.04 17.23
C SER A 38 -0.14 0.42 17.82
N PRO A 39 -0.08 1.37 18.77
CA PRO A 39 1.13 1.61 19.57
C PRO A 39 1.25 0.61 20.74
N HIS A 40 0.25 -0.23 20.95
CA HIS A 40 0.21 -1.22 22.03
C HIS A 40 0.41 -2.63 21.47
N ALA A 41 1.25 -3.42 22.15
CA ALA A 41 1.49 -4.82 21.79
C ALA A 41 0.22 -5.69 21.96
N HIS A 42 -0.59 -5.42 22.98
CA HIS A 42 -1.87 -6.06 23.20
C HIS A 42 -2.83 -5.09 23.91
N ALA A 43 -3.98 -4.83 23.31
CA ALA A 43 -5.01 -3.94 23.88
C ALA A 43 -6.38 -4.22 23.25
N ARG A 44 -7.44 -3.82 23.96
CA ARG A 44 -8.79 -3.76 23.41
C ARG A 44 -9.06 -2.38 22.83
N ILE A 45 -9.50 -2.32 21.58
CA ILE A 45 -9.97 -1.07 20.97
C ILE A 45 -11.33 -0.73 21.59
N ARG A 46 -11.41 0.37 22.33
CA ARG A 46 -12.68 0.84 22.94
C ARG A 46 -13.52 1.68 21.97
N GLY A 47 -12.86 2.33 21.01
CA GLY A 47 -13.49 3.17 20.00
C GLY A 47 -12.45 3.84 19.11
N ILE A 48 -12.87 4.27 17.93
CA ILE A 48 -12.08 5.05 16.97
C ILE A 48 -12.96 6.22 16.52
N ASP A 49 -12.46 7.45 16.61
CA ASP A 49 -13.12 8.65 16.09
C ASP A 49 -12.36 9.17 14.86
N PRO A 50 -12.84 8.91 13.62
CA PRO A 50 -12.21 9.39 12.41
C PRO A 50 -12.61 10.83 12.02
N SER A 51 -13.48 11.50 12.79
CA SER A 51 -14.14 12.77 12.40
C SER A 51 -13.16 13.89 12.03
N LYS A 52 -12.00 13.96 12.69
CA LYS A 52 -10.97 14.97 12.37
C LYS A 52 -10.33 14.71 11.01
N ALA A 53 -9.98 13.45 10.71
CA ALA A 53 -9.38 13.08 9.44
C ALA A 53 -10.37 13.24 8.29
N MET A 54 -11.62 12.81 8.48
CA MET A 54 -12.67 12.93 7.47
C MET A 54 -13.06 14.38 7.11
N ARG A 55 -12.74 15.36 7.97
CA ARG A 55 -12.99 16.78 7.69
C ARG A 55 -11.94 17.40 6.75
N LEU A 56 -10.82 16.71 6.51
CA LEU A 56 -9.81 17.20 5.58
C LEU A 56 -10.31 16.98 4.15
N ARG A 57 -10.34 18.06 3.36
CA ARG A 57 -10.86 18.06 1.98
C ARG A 57 -10.21 17.03 1.08
N GLU A 58 -8.93 16.71 1.31
CA GLU A 58 -8.15 15.80 0.47
C GLU A 58 -8.23 14.33 0.93
N VAL A 59 -8.85 14.06 2.08
CA VAL A 59 -9.05 12.69 2.56
C VAL A 59 -10.27 12.10 1.86
N LEU A 60 -10.03 11.10 1.00
CA LEU A 60 -11.08 10.42 0.26
C LEU A 60 -11.93 9.49 1.15
N ALA A 61 -11.28 8.80 2.09
CA ALA A 61 -11.94 7.88 3.02
C ALA A 61 -11.08 7.62 4.26
N VAL A 62 -11.73 7.23 5.36
CA VAL A 62 -11.09 6.62 6.53
C VAL A 62 -11.78 5.29 6.77
N LEU A 63 -11.02 4.19 6.69
CA LEU A 63 -11.55 2.84 6.84
C LEU A 63 -11.10 2.28 8.19
N THR A 64 -12.05 2.04 9.10
CA THR A 64 -11.81 1.32 10.35
C THR A 64 -12.32 -0.12 10.23
N GLY A 65 -12.15 -0.92 11.28
CA GLY A 65 -12.69 -2.28 11.31
C GLY A 65 -14.20 -2.33 11.10
N ALA A 66 -14.94 -1.31 11.55
CA ALA A 66 -16.39 -1.24 11.38
C ALA A 66 -16.80 -1.05 9.91
N GLU A 67 -16.12 -0.19 9.16
CA GLU A 67 -16.39 0.01 7.73
C GLU A 67 -15.97 -1.22 6.92
N ILE A 68 -14.81 -1.82 7.21
CA ILE A 68 -14.34 -3.02 6.48
C ILE A 68 -15.27 -4.22 6.71
N GLN A 69 -15.81 -4.38 7.91
CA GLN A 69 -16.72 -5.49 8.23
C GLN A 69 -17.96 -5.51 7.31
N GLN A 70 -18.41 -4.36 6.83
CA GLN A 70 -19.55 -4.27 5.90
C GLN A 70 -19.24 -4.84 4.50
N HIS A 71 -17.97 -5.03 4.18
CA HIS A 71 -17.49 -5.49 2.87
C HIS A 71 -16.91 -6.91 2.89
N CYS A 72 -16.77 -7.53 4.06
CA CYS A 72 -16.40 -8.93 4.18
C CYS A 72 -17.67 -9.79 4.12
N GLN A 73 -17.82 -10.57 3.04
CA GLN A 73 -18.84 -11.62 2.93
C GLN A 73 -18.48 -12.82 3.81
#